data_AF-A0AAW0B285-F1
#
_entry.id   AF-A0AAW0B285-F1
#
_cell.length_a   1.000
_cell.length_b   1.000
_cell.length_c   1.000
_cell.angle_alpha   90.00
_cell.angle_beta   90.00
_cell.angle_gamma   90.00
#
_symmetry.space_group_name_H-M   'P 1'
#
loop_
_entity.id
_entity.type
_entity.pdbx_description
1 polymer ?
#
loop_
_entity_poly.entity_id
_entity_poly.type
_entity_poly.pdbx_seq_one_letter_code
_entity_poly.pdbx_strand_id
1 'polypeptide(L)'
;MLFKSLLTDAVRDPQTTWDVIVPSLSIDPRFRNSPLSVNAQISLFNAHITHLRAKHLAALHAIFEAHAPSLATFFNSLPLDSLLSALPVKKLGFDIRSLEQEFERWQRERTTDSRKAFDEMLAENSFVEFWGKLRKIGGEGVDGGVKADETEEDQGEGGGGKVDMKVLAKGVDVGEIEKVLKNDKRYIMFDHVPDQRERWIRTYLSQLSAPQLSVHVPK
;
A
#
# COMPACT_ATOMS: atom_id res chain seq x y z
N MET A 1 5.65 9.71 35.16
CA MET A 1 5.25 10.92 34.42
C MET A 1 6.32 12.01 34.46
N LEU A 2 6.97 12.28 35.60
CA LEU A 2 8.00 13.34 35.75
C LEU A 2 9.22 13.18 34.83
N PHE A 3 9.79 11.98 34.72
CA PHE A 3 10.99 11.75 33.88
C PHE A 3 10.72 11.99 32.38
N LYS A 4 9.53 11.62 31.86
CA LYS A 4 9.15 11.88 30.47
C LYS A 4 8.98 13.39 30.20
N SER A 5 8.42 14.13 31.16
CA SER A 5 8.35 15.60 31.08
C SER A 5 9.75 16.23 31.03
N LEU A 6 10.66 15.78 31.90
CA LEU A 6 12.06 16.22 31.85
C LEU A 6 12.68 16.01 30.46
N LEU A 7 12.51 14.82 29.88
CA LEU A 7 13.02 14.53 28.53
C LEU A 7 12.41 15.44 27.47
N THR A 8 11.11 15.76 27.58
CA THR A 8 10.42 16.67 26.66
C THR A 8 10.99 18.09 26.74
N ASP A 9 11.31 18.56 27.94
CA ASP A 9 11.81 19.92 28.16
C ASP A 9 13.27 20.06 27.73
N ALA A 10 14.10 19.10 28.12
CA ALA A 10 15.56 19.16 28.03
C ALA A 10 16.13 18.52 26.75
N VAL A 11 15.47 17.48 26.20
CA VAL A 11 15.98 16.72 25.05
C VAL A 11 15.14 17.05 23.82
N ARG A 12 15.63 18.01 23.03
CA ARG A 12 14.97 18.44 21.78
C ARG A 12 15.66 17.95 20.52
N ASP A 13 16.93 17.58 20.61
CA ASP A 13 17.70 17.13 19.46
C ASP A 13 17.71 15.59 19.37
N PRO A 14 17.16 15.00 18.28
CA PRO A 14 17.10 13.55 18.10
C PRO A 14 18.45 12.87 17.84
N GLN A 15 19.55 13.62 17.71
CA GLN A 15 20.90 13.06 17.60
C GLN A 15 21.63 12.97 18.94
N THR A 16 21.03 13.53 19.99
CA THR A 16 21.62 13.52 21.32
C THR A 16 21.75 12.07 21.83
N THR A 17 22.90 11.73 22.38
CA THR A 17 23.13 10.43 23.03
C THR A 17 22.97 10.53 24.54
N TRP A 18 22.79 9.38 25.19
CA TRP A 18 22.63 9.31 26.64
C TRP A 18 23.84 9.91 27.36
N ASP A 19 25.05 9.52 26.99
CA ASP A 19 26.27 9.97 27.65
C ASP A 19 26.51 11.48 27.55
N VAL A 20 26.09 12.09 26.43
CA VAL A 20 26.22 13.54 26.21
C VAL A 20 25.24 14.33 27.07
N ILE A 21 24.01 13.85 27.25
CA ILE A 21 22.95 14.61 27.91
C ILE A 21 22.91 14.41 29.42
N VAL A 22 23.38 13.26 29.92
CA VAL A 22 23.35 12.91 31.34
C VAL A 22 23.98 13.98 32.25
N PRO A 23 25.15 14.56 31.94
CA PRO A 23 25.70 15.62 32.78
C PRO A 23 24.73 16.80 32.96
N SER A 24 24.05 17.21 31.89
CA SER A 24 23.05 18.27 31.95
C SER A 24 21.78 17.85 32.68
N LEU A 25 21.29 16.63 32.45
CA LEU A 25 20.09 16.14 33.15
C LEU A 25 20.34 15.97 34.65
N SER A 26 21.57 15.61 35.05
CA SER A 26 21.95 15.37 36.44
C SER A 26 21.84 16.60 37.34
N ILE A 27 21.77 17.80 36.75
CA ILE A 27 21.55 19.06 37.46
C ILE A 27 20.08 19.19 37.87
N ASP A 28 19.14 18.65 37.08
CA ASP A 28 17.71 18.76 37.32
C ASP A 28 17.25 17.85 38.48
N PRO A 29 16.55 18.38 39.50
CA PRO A 29 16.02 17.59 40.61
C PRO A 29 15.13 16.42 40.16
N ARG A 30 14.41 16.55 39.04
CA ARG A 30 13.54 15.50 38.47
C ARG A 30 14.35 14.29 37.99
N PHE A 31 15.60 14.49 37.60
CA PHE A 31 16.52 13.42 37.26
C PHE A 31 17.10 12.77 38.53
N ARG A 32 17.65 13.60 39.44
CA ARG A 32 18.32 13.14 40.66
C ARG A 32 17.40 12.38 41.60
N ASN A 33 16.17 12.84 41.73
CA ASN A 33 15.17 12.24 42.63
C ASN A 33 14.29 11.20 41.92
N SER A 34 14.67 10.77 40.70
CA SER A 34 13.94 9.78 39.95
C SER A 34 14.04 8.42 40.65
N PRO A 35 12.91 7.73 40.94
CA PRO A 35 12.92 6.38 41.50
C PRO A 35 13.29 5.31 40.46
N LEU A 36 13.50 5.70 39.20
CA LEU A 36 13.78 4.80 38.10
C LEU A 36 15.23 4.31 38.15
N SER A 37 15.45 3.03 37.88
CA SER A 37 16.78 2.49 37.64
C SER A 37 17.40 3.12 36.39
N VAL A 38 18.73 3.14 36.30
CA VAL A 38 19.46 3.68 35.15
C VAL A 38 19.01 3.04 33.84
N ASN A 39 18.80 1.72 33.83
CA ASN A 39 18.31 1.01 32.64
C ASN A 39 16.91 1.47 32.21
N ALA A 40 15.99 1.72 33.16
CA ALA A 40 14.67 2.23 32.86
C ALA A 40 14.74 3.68 32.33
N GLN A 41 15.65 4.49 32.86
CA GLN A 41 15.89 5.86 32.38
C GLN A 41 16.43 5.87 30.94
N ILE A 42 17.42 5.03 30.63
CA ILE A 42 17.98 4.84 29.28
C ILE A 42 16.88 4.37 28.32
N SER A 43 16.07 3.40 28.72
CA SER A 43 14.95 2.92 27.90
C SER A 43 13.96 4.03 27.55
N LEU A 44 13.57 4.85 28.55
CA LEU A 44 12.70 6.00 28.33
C LEU A 44 13.34 7.07 27.46
N PHE A 45 14.64 7.31 27.60
CA PHE A 45 15.40 8.22 26.75
C PHE A 45 15.42 7.74 25.30
N ASN A 46 15.74 6.47 25.06
CA ASN A 46 15.75 5.89 23.71
C ASN A 46 14.37 5.90 23.06
N ALA A 47 13.31 5.65 23.84
CA ALA A 47 11.94 5.78 23.37
C ALA A 47 11.60 7.23 22.98
N HIS A 48 12.05 8.21 23.78
CA HIS A 48 11.88 9.63 23.48
C HIS A 48 12.64 10.06 22.22
N ILE A 49 13.91 9.66 22.07
CA ILE A 49 14.70 9.92 20.87
C ILE A 49 14.03 9.29 19.64
N THR A 50 13.58 8.04 19.74
CA THR A 50 12.83 7.36 18.67
C THR A 50 11.58 8.16 18.28
N HIS A 51 10.84 8.70 19.24
CA HIS A 51 9.67 9.52 18.97
C HIS A 51 10.03 10.83 18.25
N LEU A 52 11.09 11.53 18.68
CA LEU A 52 11.58 12.74 17.99
C LEU A 52 12.03 12.44 16.56
N ARG A 53 12.78 11.34 16.36
CA ARG A 53 13.21 10.87 15.04
C ARG A 53 12.01 10.56 14.16
N ALA A 54 11.00 9.85 14.67
CA ALA A 54 9.79 9.51 13.93
C ALA A 54 9.05 10.78 13.44
N LYS A 55 8.98 11.84 14.25
CA LYS A 55 8.40 13.12 13.84
C LYS A 55 9.16 13.75 12.68
N HIS A 56 10.49 13.73 12.71
CA HIS A 56 11.30 14.25 11.60
C HIS A 56 11.25 13.36 10.36
N LEU A 57 11.16 12.04 10.52
CA LEU A 57 10.96 11.10 9.41
C LEU A 57 9.62 11.35 8.72
N ALA A 58 8.53 11.51 9.48
CA ALA A 58 7.22 11.84 8.91
C ALA A 58 7.26 13.16 8.13
N ALA A 59 7.94 14.18 8.65
CA ALA A 59 8.14 15.44 7.94
C ALA A 59 9.00 15.28 6.68
N LEU A 60 10.03 14.42 6.71
CA LEU A 60 10.86 14.10 5.54
C LEU A 60 10.04 13.37 4.46
N HIS A 61 9.25 12.36 4.85
CA HIS A 61 8.37 11.62 3.93
C HIS A 61 7.33 12.52 3.29
N ALA A 62 6.80 13.53 4.01
CA ALA A 62 5.92 14.53 3.42
C ALA A 62 6.62 15.38 2.35
N ILE A 63 7.91 15.70 2.55
CA ILE A 63 8.71 16.40 1.53
C ILE A 63 8.97 15.48 0.34
N PHE A 64 9.24 14.19 0.56
CA PHE A 64 9.36 13.21 -0.52
C PHE A 64 8.08 13.11 -1.34
N GLU A 65 6.91 12.95 -0.70
CA GLU A 65 5.62 12.89 -1.40
C GLU A 65 5.39 14.11 -2.30
N ALA A 66 5.76 15.31 -1.84
CA ALA A 66 5.64 16.55 -2.61
C ALA A 66 6.54 16.59 -3.87
N HIS A 67 7.69 15.92 -3.85
CA HIS A 67 8.67 15.92 -4.95
C HIS A 67 8.67 14.61 -5.76
N ALA A 68 8.02 13.56 -5.27
CA ALA A 68 7.93 12.24 -5.87
C ALA A 68 6.46 11.79 -5.96
N PRO A 69 5.61 12.48 -6.74
CA PRO A 69 4.20 12.15 -6.84
C PRO A 69 3.97 10.76 -7.45
N SER A 70 4.88 10.29 -8.32
CA SER A 70 4.82 8.96 -8.95
C SER A 70 5.75 7.96 -8.27
N LEU A 71 5.36 6.68 -8.26
CA LEU A 71 6.22 5.57 -7.82
C LEU A 71 7.45 5.35 -8.74
N ALA A 72 7.44 5.93 -9.94
CA ALA A 72 8.57 5.90 -10.88
C ALA A 72 9.64 6.96 -10.59
N THR A 73 9.43 7.83 -9.59
CA THR A 73 10.38 8.90 -9.29
C THR A 73 11.67 8.32 -8.73
N PHE A 74 12.80 8.69 -9.31
CA PHE A 74 14.12 8.26 -8.86
C PHE A 74 14.72 9.27 -7.88
N PHE A 75 15.64 8.82 -7.02
CA PHE A 75 16.26 9.68 -6.03
C PHE A 75 17.03 10.86 -6.67
N ASN A 76 17.73 10.59 -7.77
CA ASN A 76 18.52 11.58 -8.49
C ASN A 76 17.70 12.67 -9.20
N SER A 77 16.37 12.50 -9.35
CA SER A 77 15.50 13.54 -9.91
C SER A 77 14.96 14.51 -8.87
N LEU A 78 15.26 14.28 -7.58
CA LEU A 78 14.83 15.15 -6.48
C LEU A 78 15.72 16.40 -6.39
N PRO A 79 15.23 17.51 -5.80
CA PRO A 79 16.04 18.70 -5.53
C PRO A 79 16.97 18.47 -4.33
N LEU A 80 18.06 17.71 -4.53
CA LEU A 80 18.94 17.22 -3.48
C LEU A 80 19.53 18.33 -2.60
N ASP A 81 19.95 19.45 -3.18
CA ASP A 81 20.51 20.58 -2.40
C ASP A 81 19.48 21.16 -1.43
N SER A 82 18.23 21.32 -1.89
CA SER A 82 17.12 21.78 -1.04
C SER A 82 16.82 20.75 0.05
N LEU A 83 16.75 19.47 -0.30
CA LEU A 83 16.49 18.39 0.66
C LEU A 83 17.56 18.30 1.75
N LEU A 84 18.84 18.34 1.39
CA LEU A 84 19.96 18.30 2.34
C LEU A 84 19.96 19.53 3.27
N SER A 85 19.45 20.66 2.79
CA SER A 85 19.30 21.86 3.61
C SER A 85 18.10 21.82 4.56
N ALA A 86 17.14 20.92 4.32
CA ALA A 86 15.86 20.87 5.02
C ALA A 86 16.02 20.49 6.50
N LEU A 87 15.20 21.10 7.35
CA LEU A 87 15.21 20.87 8.80
C LEU A 87 15.12 19.38 9.20
N PRO A 88 14.19 18.55 8.68
CA PRO A 88 14.11 17.14 9.08
C PRO A 88 15.37 16.35 8.72
N VAL A 89 16.00 16.63 7.57
CA VAL A 89 17.24 15.96 7.14
C VAL A 89 18.40 16.33 8.06
N LYS A 90 18.57 17.63 8.34
CA LYS A 90 19.58 18.11 9.30
C LYS A 90 19.37 17.53 10.70
N LYS A 91 18.12 17.45 11.17
CA LYS A 91 17.80 16.88 12.49
C LYS A 91 18.01 15.38 12.54
N LEU A 92 17.73 14.65 11.47
CA LEU A 92 18.00 13.21 11.42
C LEU A 92 19.49 12.87 11.29
N GLY A 93 20.29 13.83 10.82
CA GLY A 93 21.73 13.69 10.63
C GLY A 93 22.05 12.97 9.33
N PHE A 94 21.16 13.10 8.35
CA PHE A 94 21.32 12.42 7.08
C PHE A 94 22.26 13.18 6.17
N ASP A 95 23.23 12.44 5.65
CA ASP A 95 24.00 12.79 4.46
C ASP A 95 23.28 12.30 3.19
N ILE A 96 23.87 12.54 2.03
CA ILE A 96 23.27 12.13 0.75
C ILE A 96 23.00 10.62 0.67
N ARG A 97 23.88 9.79 1.25
CA ARG A 97 23.78 8.33 1.17
C ARG A 97 22.66 7.81 2.06
N SER A 98 22.59 8.27 3.30
CA SER A 98 21.52 7.91 4.22
C SER A 98 20.16 8.47 3.80
N LEU A 99 20.15 9.64 3.16
CA LEU A 99 18.94 10.20 2.54
C LEU A 99 18.44 9.34 1.37
N GLU A 100 19.34 8.87 0.50
CA GLU A 100 19.01 7.95 -0.59
C GLU A 100 18.43 6.64 -0.06
N GLN A 101 19.09 6.01 0.93
CA GLN A 101 18.61 4.79 1.56
C GLN A 101 17.23 4.97 2.22
N GLU A 102 17.01 6.12 2.85
CA GLU A 102 15.70 6.48 3.41
C GLU A 102 14.65 6.59 2.32
N PHE A 103 14.95 7.30 1.23
CA PHE A 103 14.04 7.47 0.10
C PHE A 103 13.68 6.12 -0.53
N GLU A 104 14.66 5.25 -0.79
CA GLU A 104 14.43 3.92 -1.35
C GLU A 104 13.59 3.04 -0.43
N ARG A 105 13.82 3.11 0.90
CA ARG A 105 12.99 2.38 1.86
C ARG A 105 11.56 2.88 1.83
N TRP A 106 11.36 4.20 1.92
CA TRP A 106 10.05 4.83 1.84
C TRP A 106 9.34 4.49 0.53
N GLN A 107 10.03 4.51 -0.62
CA GLN A 107 9.43 4.17 -1.91
C GLN A 107 9.01 2.70 -2.00
N ARG A 108 9.78 1.78 -1.41
CA ARG A 108 9.40 0.35 -1.34
C ARG A 108 8.17 0.13 -0.47
N GLU A 109 8.09 0.79 0.67
CA GLU A 109 6.91 0.74 1.55
C GLU A 109 5.67 1.28 0.82
N ARG A 110 5.78 2.47 0.21
CA ARG A 110 4.70 3.08 -0.57
C ARG A 110 4.26 2.22 -1.77
N THR A 111 5.20 1.58 -2.45
CA THR A 111 4.90 0.63 -3.55
C THR A 111 4.15 -0.59 -3.04
N THR A 112 4.56 -1.13 -1.88
CA THR A 112 3.90 -2.28 -1.25
C THR A 112 2.46 -1.93 -0.85
N ASP A 113 2.25 -0.78 -0.23
CA ASP A 113 0.92 -0.35 0.20
C ASP A 113 0.04 0.03 -1.00
N SER A 114 0.60 0.68 -2.03
CA SER A 114 -0.11 0.92 -3.29
C SER A 114 -0.53 -0.39 -3.95
N ARG A 115 0.29 -1.43 -3.86
CA ARG A 115 -0.03 -2.74 -4.43
C ARG A 115 -1.17 -3.43 -3.66
N LYS A 116 -1.17 -3.38 -2.34
CA LYS A 116 -2.30 -3.86 -1.53
C LYS A 116 -3.59 -3.12 -1.90
N ALA A 117 -3.53 -1.80 -1.99
CA ALA A 117 -4.67 -0.98 -2.39
C ALA A 117 -5.17 -1.34 -3.80
N PHE A 118 -4.26 -1.63 -4.74
CA PHE A 118 -4.61 -2.13 -6.07
C PHE A 118 -5.32 -3.49 -6.02
N ASP A 119 -4.86 -4.42 -5.20
CA ASP A 119 -5.51 -5.73 -5.06
C ASP A 119 -6.90 -5.60 -4.38
N GLU A 120 -7.03 -4.74 -3.38
CA GLU A 120 -8.31 -4.39 -2.75
C GLU A 120 -9.30 -3.77 -3.75
N MET A 121 -8.83 -2.86 -4.61
CA MET A 121 -9.62 -2.27 -5.69
C MET A 121 -10.22 -3.33 -6.62
N LEU A 122 -9.43 -4.34 -7.00
CA LEU A 122 -9.92 -5.41 -7.87
C LEU A 122 -11.01 -6.24 -7.20
N ALA A 123 -10.91 -6.47 -5.88
CA ALA A 123 -11.91 -7.19 -5.10
C ALA A 123 -13.19 -6.38 -4.85
N GLU A 124 -13.08 -5.07 -4.67
CA GLU A 124 -14.24 -4.19 -4.49
C GLU A 124 -15.04 -3.97 -5.77
N ASN A 125 -14.40 -4.15 -6.94
CA ASN A 125 -15.02 -3.83 -8.21
C ASN A 125 -15.98 -4.95 -8.67
N SER A 126 -17.29 -4.70 -8.55
CA SER A 126 -18.34 -5.65 -8.92
C SER A 126 -18.30 -6.11 -10.37
N PHE A 127 -17.84 -5.26 -11.31
CA PHE A 127 -17.65 -5.64 -12.70
C PHE A 127 -16.52 -6.66 -12.84
N VAL A 128 -15.37 -6.40 -12.20
CA VAL A 128 -14.22 -7.32 -12.17
C VAL A 128 -14.60 -8.65 -11.52
N GLU A 129 -15.29 -8.63 -10.38
CA GLU A 129 -15.75 -9.85 -9.72
C GLU A 129 -16.71 -10.66 -10.60
N PHE A 130 -17.72 -10.00 -11.18
CA PHE A 130 -18.75 -10.65 -11.99
C PHE A 130 -18.13 -11.35 -13.20
N TRP A 131 -17.29 -10.66 -13.98
CA TRP A 131 -16.68 -11.22 -15.17
C TRP A 131 -15.59 -12.23 -14.85
N GLY A 132 -14.84 -12.04 -13.77
CA GLY A 132 -13.87 -13.03 -13.31
C GLY A 132 -14.52 -14.36 -12.92
N LYS A 133 -15.61 -14.32 -12.15
CA LYS A 133 -16.41 -15.50 -11.77
C LYS A 133 -17.06 -16.16 -13.01
N LEU A 134 -17.60 -15.37 -13.93
CA LEU A 134 -18.28 -15.87 -15.13
C LEU A 134 -17.32 -16.52 -16.13
N ARG A 135 -16.08 -16.02 -16.26
CA ARG A 135 -15.04 -16.65 -17.07
C ARG A 135 -14.70 -18.06 -16.59
N LYS A 136 -14.75 -18.31 -15.27
CA LYS A 136 -14.60 -19.67 -14.70
C LYS A 136 -15.76 -20.59 -15.03
N ILE A 137 -16.99 -20.09 -15.11
CA ILE A 137 -18.16 -20.87 -15.58
C ILE A 137 -18.03 -21.18 -17.09
N GLY A 138 -17.44 -20.27 -17.86
CA GLY A 138 -17.21 -20.41 -19.30
C GLY A 138 -16.08 -21.36 -19.70
N GLY A 139 -15.25 -21.79 -18.74
CA GLY A 139 -14.32 -22.93 -18.85
C GLY A 139 -12.84 -22.60 -18.68
N GLU A 140 -12.20 -23.31 -17.75
CA GLU A 140 -10.89 -23.93 -17.96
C GLU A 140 -10.71 -25.10 -16.96
N GLY A 141 -11.24 -26.26 -17.36
CA GLY A 141 -10.67 -27.54 -17.01
C GLY A 141 -10.27 -28.21 -18.33
N VAL A 142 -8.98 -28.39 -18.54
CA VAL A 142 -8.32 -29.46 -19.31
C VAL A 142 -9.11 -30.03 -20.51
N ASP A 143 -8.71 -29.68 -21.73
CA ASP A 143 -8.84 -30.51 -22.95
C ASP A 143 -10.09 -31.39 -23.10
N GLY A 144 -11.28 -30.81 -22.89
CA GLY A 144 -12.53 -31.57 -22.88
C GLY A 144 -13.65 -30.75 -23.50
N GLY A 145 -13.93 -31.00 -24.78
CA GLY A 145 -15.11 -30.46 -25.45
C GLY A 145 -16.38 -30.84 -24.69
N VAL A 146 -17.13 -29.83 -24.22
CA VAL A 146 -18.49 -30.03 -23.74
C VAL A 146 -19.37 -30.23 -24.95
N LYS A 147 -19.85 -31.47 -25.16
CA LYS A 147 -20.96 -31.74 -26.07
C LYS A 147 -22.15 -30.90 -25.60
N ALA A 148 -22.64 -30.03 -26.47
CA ALA A 148 -23.95 -29.42 -26.32
C ALA A 148 -24.95 -30.58 -26.38
N ASP A 149 -25.59 -30.87 -25.24
CA ASP A 149 -26.75 -31.74 -25.25
C ASP A 149 -27.91 -30.91 -25.81
N GLU A 150 -28.39 -31.33 -26.97
CA GLU A 150 -29.58 -30.79 -27.61
C GLU A 150 -30.76 -31.02 -26.67
N THR A 151 -31.24 -29.96 -26.04
CA THR A 151 -32.57 -29.93 -25.46
C THR A 151 -33.38 -28.87 -26.21
N GLU A 152 -34.02 -29.35 -27.28
CA GLU A 152 -35.42 -29.01 -27.60
C GLU A 152 -36.24 -29.11 -26.29
N GLU A 153 -37.18 -28.26 -25.90
CA GLU A 153 -38.04 -27.27 -26.53
C GLU A 153 -38.37 -26.22 -25.43
N ASP A 154 -38.68 -24.98 -25.79
CA ASP A 154 -40.03 -24.41 -25.54
C ASP A 154 -40.11 -22.97 -26.07
N GLN A 155 -41.17 -22.70 -26.80
CA GLN A 155 -41.49 -21.43 -27.43
C GLN A 155 -42.08 -20.48 -26.38
N GLY A 156 -41.54 -19.26 -26.32
CA GLY A 156 -42.14 -18.16 -25.57
C GLY A 156 -41.71 -16.83 -26.15
N GLU A 157 -42.57 -16.21 -26.95
CA GLU A 157 -42.47 -14.82 -27.38
C GLU A 157 -42.35 -13.88 -26.17
N GLY A 158 -41.28 -13.09 -26.15
CA GLY A 158 -41.06 -12.03 -25.17
C GLY A 158 -39.76 -11.31 -25.50
N GLY A 159 -39.87 -10.16 -26.17
CA GLY A 159 -38.75 -9.32 -26.59
C GLY A 159 -37.82 -8.97 -25.43
N GLY A 160 -36.68 -9.65 -25.40
CA GLY A 160 -35.64 -9.51 -24.39
C GLY A 160 -34.61 -10.60 -24.66
N GLY A 161 -33.88 -10.46 -25.76
CA GLY A 161 -32.92 -11.46 -26.23
C GLY A 161 -32.08 -11.95 -25.06
N LYS A 162 -32.15 -13.25 -24.77
CA LYS A 162 -31.27 -13.93 -23.81
C LYS A 162 -29.84 -13.71 -24.31
N VAL A 163 -29.21 -12.64 -23.83
CA VAL A 163 -27.82 -12.38 -24.16
C VAL A 163 -27.03 -13.49 -23.52
N ASP A 164 -26.41 -14.33 -24.35
CA ASP A 164 -25.66 -15.50 -23.88
C ASP A 164 -24.49 -15.00 -23.04
N MET A 165 -24.66 -15.02 -21.71
CA MET A 165 -23.68 -14.49 -20.76
C MET A 165 -22.33 -15.18 -20.91
N LYS A 166 -22.32 -16.45 -21.36
CA LYS A 166 -21.10 -17.19 -21.71
C LYS A 166 -20.37 -16.63 -22.93
N VAL A 167 -21.10 -16.15 -23.94
CA VAL A 167 -20.51 -15.53 -25.15
C VAL A 167 -19.94 -14.16 -24.81
N LEU A 168 -20.65 -13.36 -24.01
CA LEU A 168 -20.10 -12.10 -23.50
C LEU A 168 -18.86 -12.32 -22.63
N ALA A 169 -18.82 -13.37 -21.80
CA ALA A 169 -17.69 -13.65 -20.91
C ALA A 169 -16.42 -14.06 -21.65
N LYS A 170 -16.56 -14.65 -22.85
CA LYS A 170 -15.42 -14.89 -23.75
C LYS A 170 -14.89 -13.61 -24.40
N GLY A 171 -15.71 -12.55 -24.46
CA GLY A 171 -15.36 -11.26 -25.05
C GLY A 171 -14.84 -10.20 -24.07
N VAL A 172 -15.04 -10.38 -22.76
CA VAL A 172 -14.45 -9.48 -21.75
C VAL A 172 -12.97 -9.80 -21.58
N ASP A 173 -12.17 -9.12 -22.39
CA ASP A 173 -10.72 -9.08 -22.28
C ASP A 173 -10.28 -8.10 -21.18
N VAL A 174 -9.03 -8.22 -20.75
CA VAL A 174 -8.39 -7.34 -19.76
C VAL A 174 -8.58 -5.87 -20.14
N GLY A 175 -8.59 -5.53 -21.43
CA GLY A 175 -8.84 -4.17 -21.90
C GLY A 175 -10.19 -3.56 -21.49
N GLU A 176 -11.26 -4.36 -21.35
CA GLU A 176 -12.54 -3.85 -20.83
C GLU A 176 -12.47 -3.57 -19.32
N ILE A 177 -11.77 -4.42 -18.57
CA ILE A 177 -11.50 -4.20 -17.15
C ILE A 177 -10.68 -2.92 -16.95
N GLU A 178 -9.65 -2.71 -17.77
CA GLU A 178 -8.86 -1.47 -17.73
C GLU A 178 -9.69 -0.22 -18.01
N LYS A 179 -10.63 -0.27 -18.96
CA LYS A 179 -11.54 0.85 -19.23
C LYS A 179 -12.41 1.22 -18.04
N VAL A 180 -12.81 0.24 -17.24
CA VAL A 180 -13.58 0.46 -16.01
C VAL A 180 -12.70 1.03 -14.89
N LEU A 181 -11.45 0.56 -14.79
CA LEU A 181 -10.53 0.94 -13.71
C LEU A 181 -9.73 2.23 -13.98
N LYS A 182 -9.71 2.74 -15.22
CA LYS A 182 -8.85 3.86 -15.67
C LYS A 182 -8.92 5.15 -14.84
N ASN A 183 -10.01 5.37 -14.11
CA ASN A 183 -10.22 6.56 -13.28
C ASN A 183 -9.95 6.32 -11.79
N ASP A 184 -9.72 5.07 -11.37
CA ASP A 184 -9.37 4.76 -9.99
C ASP A 184 -7.91 5.14 -9.74
N LYS A 185 -7.67 5.95 -8.70
CA LYS A 185 -6.33 6.42 -8.34
C LYS A 185 -5.38 5.24 -8.09
N ARG A 186 -5.86 4.15 -7.49
CA ARG A 186 -5.07 2.95 -7.17
C ARG A 186 -4.59 2.24 -8.44
N TYR A 187 -5.37 2.28 -9.52
CA TYR A 187 -4.97 1.81 -10.85
C TYR A 187 -3.94 2.75 -11.50
N ILE A 188 -4.18 4.06 -11.43
CA ILE A 188 -3.34 5.12 -12.02
C ILE A 188 -1.93 5.16 -11.39
N MET A 189 -1.79 4.82 -10.09
CA MET A 189 -0.48 4.78 -9.41
C MET A 189 0.55 3.90 -10.13
N PHE A 190 0.11 2.94 -10.94
CA PHE A 190 0.95 2.00 -11.68
C PHE A 190 1.04 2.31 -13.20
N ASP A 191 0.69 3.52 -13.65
CA ASP A 191 0.77 3.92 -15.07
C ASP A 191 2.17 3.79 -15.68
N HIS A 192 3.21 3.83 -14.85
CA HIS A 192 4.59 3.66 -15.25
C HIS A 192 4.99 2.19 -15.54
N VAL A 193 4.14 1.22 -15.18
CA VAL A 193 4.37 -0.23 -15.39
C VAL A 193 3.12 -0.94 -15.95
N PRO A 194 2.62 -0.52 -17.12
CA PRO A 194 1.36 -1.03 -17.68
C PRO A 194 1.37 -2.56 -17.88
N ASP A 195 2.47 -3.12 -18.39
CA ASP A 195 2.61 -4.58 -18.59
C ASP A 195 2.59 -5.37 -17.28
N GLN A 196 3.07 -4.77 -16.18
CA GLN A 196 3.04 -5.41 -14.87
C GLN A 196 1.63 -5.37 -14.27
N ARG A 197 0.96 -4.22 -14.42
CA ARG A 197 -0.42 -4.03 -14.01
C ARG A 197 -1.37 -4.99 -14.73
N GLU A 198 -1.24 -5.12 -16.05
CA GLU A 198 -2.03 -6.07 -16.84
C GLU A 198 -1.82 -7.51 -16.35
N ARG A 199 -0.57 -7.90 -16.08
CA ARG A 199 -0.25 -9.22 -15.51
C ARG A 199 -0.92 -9.43 -14.16
N TRP A 200 -0.93 -8.44 -13.27
CA TRP A 200 -1.60 -8.56 -11.98
C TRP A 200 -3.11 -8.76 -12.11
N ILE A 201 -3.75 -8.04 -13.04
CA ILE A 201 -5.18 -8.22 -13.34
C ILE A 201 -5.44 -9.66 -13.84
N ARG A 202 -4.63 -10.15 -14.79
CA ARG A 202 -4.74 -11.53 -15.28
C ARG A 202 -4.56 -12.55 -14.15
N THR A 203 -3.56 -12.36 -13.29
CA THR A 203 -3.33 -13.23 -12.13
C THR A 203 -4.52 -13.21 -11.18
N TYR A 204 -5.04 -12.04 -10.83
CA TYR A 204 -6.21 -11.90 -9.96
C TYR A 204 -7.44 -12.64 -10.53
N LEU A 205 -7.77 -12.41 -11.81
CA LEU A 205 -8.89 -13.08 -12.47
C LEU A 205 -8.74 -14.61 -12.50
N SER A 206 -7.52 -15.11 -12.64
CA SER A 206 -7.24 -16.55 -12.64
C SER A 206 -7.47 -17.21 -11.28
N GLN A 207 -7.37 -16.45 -10.18
CA GLN A 207 -7.52 -16.91 -8.81
C GLN A 207 -8.96 -16.85 -8.29
N LEU A 208 -9.86 -16.13 -8.97
CA LEU A 208 -11.27 -16.07 -8.59
C LEU A 208 -11.92 -17.46 -8.66
N SER A 209 -12.71 -17.79 -7.63
CA SER A 209 -13.50 -19.02 -7.58
C SER A 209 -14.71 -18.94 -8.50
N ALA A 210 -15.18 -20.10 -8.98
CA ALA A 210 -16.47 -20.16 -9.64
C ALA A 210 -17.57 -19.72 -8.66
N PRO A 211 -18.59 -18.98 -9.12
CA PRO A 211 -19.65 -18.48 -8.23
C PRO A 211 -20.44 -19.67 -7.66
N GLN A 212 -20.82 -19.56 -6.38
CA GLN A 212 -21.69 -20.53 -5.74
C GLN A 212 -23.09 -20.39 -6.33
N LEU A 213 -23.47 -21.30 -7.25
CA LEU A 213 -24.84 -21.40 -7.73
C LEU A 213 -25.70 -21.94 -6.58
N SER A 214 -26.53 -21.08 -5.98
CA SER A 214 -27.55 -21.54 -5.04
C SER A 214 -28.58 -22.36 -5.81
N VAL A 215 -28.54 -23.69 -5.67
CA VAL A 215 -29.55 -24.58 -6.25
C VAL A 215 -30.84 -24.38 -5.47
N HIS A 216 -31.76 -23.57 -6.01
CA HIS A 216 -33.15 -23.59 -5.58
C HIS A 216 -33.73 -24.92 -6.10
N VAL A 217 -33.92 -25.89 -5.20
CA VAL A 217 -34.68 -27.10 -5.51
C VAL A 217 -36.16 -26.71 -5.45
N PRO A 218 -36.90 -26.70 -6.57
CA PRO A 218 -38.35 -26.53 -6.50
C PRO A 218 -38.96 -27.76 -5.81
N LYS A 219 -39.90 -27.51 -4.89
CA LYS A 219 -40.68 -28.53 -4.19
C LYS A 219 -41.61 -29.26 -5.14
#